data_AF-A0A6A7WA87-F1
#
_entry.id   AF-A0A6A7WA87-F1
#
_cell.length_a   1.000
_cell.length_b   1.000
_cell.length_c   1.000
_cell.angle_alpha   90.00
_cell.angle_beta   90.00
_cell.angle_gamma   90.00
#
_symmetry.space_group_name_H-M   'P 1'
#
loop_
_entity.id
_entity.type
_entity.pdbx_description
1 polymer ?
#
loop_
_entity_poly.entity_id
_entity_poly.type
_entity_poly.pdbx_seq_one_letter_code
_entity_poly.pdbx_strand_id
1 'polypeptide(L)'
;MKKVFTLCVAIMASVATFAQTTLWDGENCNEGTDGGFWERCNRSVVVNPQKNDVNPSDKCLEFKITGNEWNNGSAAIGLSTSSFESKRISLMIKKDKNSNVRIEIKCNDVIKKVAAWYGGNGTWQKLYFDFSTNGVEGNPTEITIFPTTDAVDGEQTIYLDDIQIEEAPKVNSTVLSTITDKNLKGVIKPSGTWLKGVCQNADDEWKRVEYNDFTTLASKISDNPANIDIRGFVVKAEDINAMRGDHKNILVYADEANDDAENVVKGGTCANLVLDESMSFMANEGFLATNVTLNRTVNAGNNTMCLPFWVNKKDMKAESIATFKEKAENKSVVTFVKVDHVEANVPFIANYNEAVTKFTFANKGVAKTEGLGKTFVGTYTPGSAKGKYGLTANNTFQKGGVSATTKAFRAFLELPEGNGAKTLSLDFIDGESTGIEDATISFGNKGVKVYSLQGNLIATASSMSELHLNNGIYIINNKKVIIK
;
A
#
# COMPACT_ATOMS: atom_id res chain seq x y z
N MET A 1 -26.60 23.54 -22.12
CA MET A 1 -25.63 23.29 -21.04
C MET A 1 -25.91 21.93 -20.41
N LYS A 2 -24.89 21.07 -20.24
CA LYS A 2 -25.05 19.78 -19.53
C LYS A 2 -25.10 20.06 -18.03
N LYS A 3 -26.26 19.86 -17.41
CA LYS A 3 -26.43 19.88 -15.95
C LYS A 3 -25.66 18.69 -15.37
N VAL A 4 -24.67 18.93 -14.54
CA VAL A 4 -23.92 17.87 -13.85
C VAL A 4 -24.36 17.89 -12.40
N PHE A 5 -25.10 16.85 -12.00
CA PHE A 5 -25.62 16.68 -10.65
C PHE A 5 -24.63 15.85 -9.83
N THR A 6 -23.59 16.47 -9.25
CA THR A 6 -22.73 15.77 -8.31
C THR A 6 -22.33 16.68 -7.15
N LEU A 7 -22.51 16.18 -5.92
CA LEU A 7 -22.09 16.80 -4.67
C LEU A 7 -20.58 16.57 -4.49
N CYS A 8 -19.77 17.63 -4.55
CA CYS A 8 -18.37 17.59 -4.15
C CYS A 8 -18.29 17.63 -2.63
N VAL A 9 -17.46 16.78 -2.02
CA VAL A 9 -17.24 16.76 -0.57
C VAL A 9 -15.74 16.71 -0.35
N ALA A 10 -15.20 17.62 0.47
CA ALA A 10 -13.88 17.41 1.05
C ALA A 10 -13.99 16.30 2.09
N ILE A 11 -13.30 15.18 1.87
CA ILE A 11 -13.51 13.95 2.67
C ILE A 11 -12.29 13.58 3.51
N MET A 12 -11.22 14.36 3.43
CA MET A 12 -10.14 14.28 4.41
C MET A 12 -9.70 15.68 4.83
N ALA A 13 -9.98 16.00 6.09
CA ALA A 13 -9.42 17.15 6.78
C ALA A 13 -8.54 16.74 7.94
N SER A 14 -7.33 17.31 8.04
CA SER A 14 -6.51 17.12 9.23
C SER A 14 -7.16 17.82 10.41
N VAL A 15 -6.97 17.29 11.63
CA VAL A 15 -7.43 17.92 12.87
C VAL A 15 -6.75 19.29 13.12
N ALA A 16 -5.58 19.51 12.52
CA ALA A 16 -5.00 20.84 12.34
C ALA A 16 -5.59 21.48 11.08
N THR A 17 -6.14 22.69 11.18
CA THR A 17 -6.61 23.47 10.03
C THR A 17 -5.55 23.48 8.93
N PHE A 18 -5.89 23.02 7.72
CA PHE A 18 -4.96 23.05 6.59
C PHE A 18 -4.49 24.47 6.31
N ALA A 19 -3.29 24.62 5.76
CA ALA A 19 -2.76 25.89 5.30
C ALA A 19 -3.43 26.30 3.97
N GLN A 20 -4.76 26.49 3.98
CA GLN A 20 -5.47 27.15 2.90
C GLN A 20 -4.97 28.59 2.79
N THR A 21 -4.83 29.08 1.55
CA THR A 21 -4.53 30.49 1.33
C THR A 21 -5.85 31.22 1.11
N THR A 22 -6.30 31.97 2.11
CA THR A 22 -7.46 32.85 1.96
C THR A 22 -7.13 33.94 0.94
N LEU A 23 -7.89 33.96 -0.15
CA LEU A 23 -7.85 35.01 -1.15
C LEU A 23 -8.75 36.18 -0.76
N TRP A 24 -9.89 35.87 -0.15
CA TRP A 24 -10.84 36.86 0.33
C TRP A 24 -11.79 36.25 1.38
N ASP A 25 -12.07 37.01 2.44
CA ASP A 25 -13.16 36.77 3.40
C ASP A 25 -13.83 38.10 3.76
N GLY A 26 -15.08 38.03 4.23
CA GLY A 26 -15.80 39.22 4.70
C GLY A 26 -15.32 39.75 6.05
N GLU A 27 -14.60 38.94 6.83
CA GLU A 27 -14.25 39.19 8.23
C GLU A 27 -13.41 40.44 8.42
N ASN A 28 -12.49 40.68 7.49
CA ASN A 28 -11.57 41.83 7.55
C ASN A 28 -12.14 43.11 6.91
N CYS A 29 -13.37 43.07 6.39
CA CYS A 29 -13.99 44.20 5.71
C CYS A 29 -15.05 44.91 6.58
N ASN A 30 -15.22 46.22 6.43
CA ASN A 30 -16.31 46.93 7.11
C ASN A 30 -17.63 46.72 6.35
N GLU A 31 -18.74 46.62 7.08
CA GLU A 31 -20.09 46.58 6.49
C GLU A 31 -20.33 47.82 5.61
N GLY A 32 -21.06 47.65 4.51
CA GLY A 32 -21.34 48.71 3.55
C GLY A 32 -20.23 48.97 2.54
N THR A 33 -19.01 48.46 2.74
CA THR A 33 -17.90 48.60 1.79
C THR A 33 -18.01 47.62 0.62
N ASP A 34 -17.23 47.80 -0.43
CA ASP A 34 -17.22 46.89 -1.58
C ASP A 34 -16.31 45.66 -1.39
N GLY A 35 -15.64 45.55 -0.23
CA GLY A 35 -14.70 44.47 0.06
C GLY A 35 -13.51 44.39 -0.89
N GLY A 36 -13.20 45.47 -1.64
CA GLY A 36 -12.15 45.50 -2.66
C GLY A 36 -12.56 44.97 -4.03
N PHE A 37 -13.81 44.52 -4.20
CA PHE A 37 -14.32 44.09 -5.50
C PHE A 37 -14.55 45.27 -6.45
N TRP A 38 -14.42 45.03 -7.76
CA TRP A 38 -14.57 46.05 -8.79
C TRP A 38 -16.00 46.56 -8.96
N GLU A 39 -16.16 47.80 -9.43
CA GLU A 39 -17.46 48.49 -9.52
C GLU A 39 -18.46 47.87 -10.51
N ARG A 40 -19.32 46.98 -10.00
CA ARG A 40 -20.42 46.31 -10.71
C ARG A 40 -21.43 45.69 -9.74
N CYS A 41 -22.61 45.32 -10.26
CA CYS A 41 -23.59 44.45 -9.59
C CYS A 41 -23.99 44.85 -8.14
N ASN A 42 -24.03 46.15 -7.80
CA ASN A 42 -24.45 46.65 -6.48
C ASN A 42 -23.88 45.85 -5.28
N ARG A 43 -22.56 45.62 -5.29
CA ARG A 43 -21.88 44.83 -4.26
C ARG A 43 -21.75 45.57 -2.93
N SER A 44 -21.87 44.86 -1.82
CA SER A 44 -21.62 45.38 -0.48
C SER A 44 -21.28 44.26 0.49
N VAL A 45 -20.36 44.51 1.42
CA VAL A 45 -20.11 43.63 2.56
C VAL A 45 -21.25 43.79 3.56
N VAL A 46 -21.87 42.69 3.94
CA VAL A 46 -23.04 42.64 4.83
C VAL A 46 -22.84 41.59 5.93
N VAL A 47 -23.65 41.65 6.98
CA VAL A 47 -23.79 40.56 7.94
C VAL A 47 -24.21 39.28 7.21
N ASN A 48 -23.56 38.15 7.53
CA ASN A 48 -23.89 36.86 6.95
C ASN A 48 -25.37 36.52 7.19
N PRO A 49 -26.19 36.38 6.13
CA PRO A 49 -27.64 36.19 6.27
C PRO A 49 -28.01 34.82 6.85
N GLN A 50 -27.06 33.88 6.91
CA GLN A 50 -27.30 32.51 7.38
C GLN A 50 -26.03 31.89 7.96
N LYS A 51 -25.51 32.47 9.05
CA LYS A 51 -24.37 31.91 9.80
C LYS A 51 -24.67 30.50 10.31
N ASN A 52 -23.87 29.51 9.91
CA ASN A 52 -24.04 28.11 10.28
C ASN A 52 -22.72 27.32 10.14
N ASP A 53 -22.75 25.99 10.33
CA ASP A 53 -21.55 25.14 10.24
C ASP A 53 -20.92 25.08 8.83
N VAL A 54 -21.67 25.47 7.78
CA VAL A 54 -21.16 25.53 6.41
C VAL A 54 -20.41 26.83 6.16
N ASN A 55 -21.00 27.96 6.53
CA ASN A 55 -20.32 29.26 6.54
C ASN A 55 -20.44 29.89 7.95
N PRO A 56 -19.40 29.76 8.78
CA PRO A 56 -19.38 30.28 10.15
C PRO A 56 -18.95 31.75 10.23
N SER A 57 -18.68 32.42 9.10
CA SER A 57 -18.27 33.83 9.05
C SER A 57 -19.38 34.77 9.54
N ASP A 58 -19.00 35.88 10.15
CA ASP A 58 -19.90 36.96 10.58
C ASP A 58 -20.34 37.84 9.42
N LYS A 59 -19.48 38.02 8.41
CA LYS A 59 -19.75 38.87 7.25
C LYS A 59 -19.43 38.17 5.94
N CYS A 60 -20.13 38.56 4.88
CA CYS A 60 -19.91 38.07 3.53
C CYS A 60 -20.15 39.17 2.50
N LEU A 61 -19.81 38.92 1.24
CA LEU A 61 -20.14 39.82 0.13
C LEU A 61 -21.57 39.54 -0.36
N GLU A 62 -22.44 40.54 -0.34
CA GLU A 62 -23.69 40.55 -1.11
C GLU A 62 -23.43 41.24 -2.45
N PHE A 63 -24.00 40.71 -3.55
CA PHE A 63 -24.10 41.42 -4.81
C PHE A 63 -25.35 40.98 -5.59
N LYS A 64 -25.81 41.85 -6.49
CA LYS A 64 -27.07 41.71 -7.21
C LYS A 64 -26.84 41.66 -8.71
N ILE A 65 -27.21 40.54 -9.31
CA ILE A 65 -27.07 40.32 -10.75
C ILE A 65 -28.40 40.55 -11.46
N THR A 66 -28.33 41.10 -12.67
CA THR A 66 -29.46 41.25 -13.61
C THR A 66 -29.19 40.59 -14.95
N GLY A 67 -28.03 39.97 -15.10
CA GLY A 67 -27.59 39.20 -16.26
C GLY A 67 -26.56 38.15 -15.84
N ASN A 68 -25.95 37.49 -16.82
CA ASN A 68 -24.87 36.51 -16.65
C ASN A 68 -23.57 36.95 -17.36
N GLU A 69 -23.47 38.24 -17.70
CA GLU A 69 -22.35 38.83 -18.42
C GLU A 69 -21.45 39.66 -17.48
N TRP A 70 -20.27 40.06 -17.97
CA TRP A 70 -19.24 40.76 -17.19
C TRP A 70 -19.70 41.96 -16.34
N ASN A 71 -20.62 42.77 -16.87
CA ASN A 71 -21.04 44.03 -16.23
C ASN A 71 -22.22 43.87 -15.26
N ASN A 72 -23.03 42.82 -15.42
CA ASN A 72 -24.30 42.67 -14.71
C ASN A 72 -24.53 41.27 -14.13
N GLY A 73 -23.52 40.40 -14.18
CA GLY A 73 -23.60 38.99 -13.83
C GLY A 73 -22.38 38.44 -13.13
N SER A 74 -21.48 39.27 -12.61
CA SER A 74 -20.27 38.79 -11.93
C SER A 74 -19.78 39.67 -10.79
N ALA A 75 -18.96 39.09 -9.93
CA ALA A 75 -18.10 39.77 -8.98
C ALA A 75 -16.62 39.52 -9.37
N ALA A 76 -15.78 40.55 -9.39
CA ALA A 76 -14.38 40.45 -9.80
C ALA A 76 -13.46 41.21 -8.84
N ILE A 77 -12.29 40.63 -8.56
CA ILE A 77 -11.29 41.19 -7.66
C ILE A 77 -9.88 40.84 -8.13
N GLY A 78 -8.94 41.76 -7.89
CA GLY A 78 -7.50 41.49 -8.09
C GLY A 78 -6.95 40.63 -6.97
N LEU A 79 -6.02 39.74 -7.29
CA LEU A 79 -5.41 38.79 -6.37
C LEU A 79 -3.91 39.02 -6.25
N SER A 80 -3.39 38.82 -5.04
CA SER A 80 -1.95 38.71 -4.79
C SER A 80 -1.67 37.31 -4.24
N THR A 81 -1.20 36.41 -5.12
CA THR A 81 -0.98 35.00 -4.76
C THR A 81 0.48 34.59 -4.97
N SER A 82 1.05 33.97 -3.94
CA SER A 82 2.44 33.49 -3.97
C SER A 82 2.57 32.08 -4.55
N SER A 83 1.51 31.26 -4.47
CA SER A 83 1.49 29.89 -4.99
C SER A 83 0.08 29.47 -5.44
N PHE A 84 0.03 28.74 -6.56
CA PHE A 84 -1.15 28.03 -7.04
C PHE A 84 -0.81 26.59 -7.44
N GLU A 85 -0.01 25.91 -6.61
CA GLU A 85 0.44 24.54 -6.86
C GLU A 85 -0.71 23.53 -6.93
N SER A 86 -1.73 23.68 -6.09
CA SER A 86 -2.89 22.76 -6.07
C SER A 86 -3.74 22.85 -7.32
N LYS A 87 -3.69 23.99 -8.01
CA LYS A 87 -4.61 24.35 -9.10
C LYS A 87 -6.08 24.27 -8.69
N ARG A 88 -6.38 24.43 -7.41
CA ARG A 88 -7.73 24.31 -6.86
C ARG A 88 -8.13 25.54 -6.07
N ILE A 89 -9.29 26.07 -6.42
CA ILE A 89 -9.95 27.15 -5.70
C ILE A 89 -11.24 26.61 -5.09
N SER A 90 -11.58 27.08 -3.91
CA SER A 90 -12.92 26.92 -3.37
C SER A 90 -13.50 28.27 -2.96
N LEU A 91 -14.82 28.30 -2.82
CA LEU A 91 -15.58 29.43 -2.27
C LEU A 91 -16.87 28.93 -1.64
N MET A 92 -17.41 29.71 -0.72
CA MET A 92 -18.77 29.56 -0.21
C MET A 92 -19.70 30.45 -1.03
N ILE A 93 -20.84 29.91 -1.45
CA ILE A 93 -21.87 30.69 -2.15
C ILE A 93 -23.26 30.31 -1.65
N LYS A 94 -24.14 31.32 -1.53
CA LYS A 94 -25.57 31.16 -1.27
C LYS A 94 -26.36 31.95 -2.31
N LYS A 95 -27.31 31.28 -2.98
CA LYS A 95 -28.24 31.88 -3.95
C LYS A 95 -29.49 31.03 -4.09
N ASP A 96 -30.60 31.61 -4.53
CA ASP A 96 -31.87 30.86 -4.57
C ASP A 96 -31.94 29.85 -5.71
N LYS A 97 -31.41 30.19 -6.88
CA LYS A 97 -31.54 29.36 -8.09
C LYS A 97 -30.41 28.35 -8.21
N ASN A 98 -30.73 27.10 -8.50
CA ASN A 98 -29.75 26.06 -8.84
C ASN A 98 -29.22 26.28 -10.26
N SER A 99 -27.90 26.36 -10.41
CA SER A 99 -27.23 26.52 -11.70
C SER A 99 -25.71 26.30 -11.56
N ASN A 100 -25.00 26.18 -12.67
CA ASN A 100 -23.54 26.17 -12.64
C ASN A 100 -23.01 27.56 -12.25
N VAL A 101 -22.12 27.59 -11.29
CA VAL A 101 -21.25 28.73 -10.98
C VAL A 101 -20.00 28.57 -11.82
N ARG A 102 -19.62 29.59 -12.59
CA ARG A 102 -18.37 29.62 -13.35
C ARG A 102 -17.42 30.61 -12.68
N ILE A 103 -16.19 30.19 -12.45
CA ILE A 103 -15.12 31.11 -12.10
C ILE A 103 -14.13 31.20 -13.26
N GLU A 104 -13.58 32.40 -13.41
CA GLU A 104 -12.51 32.70 -14.34
C GLU A 104 -11.32 33.21 -13.53
N ILE A 105 -10.14 32.65 -13.77
CA ILE A 105 -8.88 33.15 -13.21
C ILE A 105 -8.00 33.64 -14.34
N LYS A 106 -7.22 34.69 -14.06
CA LYS A 106 -6.20 35.17 -14.98
C LYS A 106 -4.83 34.80 -14.44
N CYS A 107 -4.06 34.05 -15.21
CA CYS A 107 -2.68 33.68 -14.89
C CYS A 107 -1.79 34.01 -16.10
N ASN A 108 -0.71 34.77 -15.90
CA ASN A 108 0.17 35.22 -17.01
C ASN A 108 -0.61 35.84 -18.19
N ASP A 109 -1.57 36.70 -17.90
CA ASP A 109 -2.49 37.33 -18.87
C ASP A 109 -3.39 36.38 -19.67
N VAL A 110 -3.44 35.09 -19.31
CA VAL A 110 -4.35 34.10 -19.90
C VAL A 110 -5.50 33.80 -18.95
N ILE A 111 -6.73 33.88 -19.46
CA ILE A 111 -7.94 33.55 -18.69
C ILE A 111 -8.23 32.05 -18.80
N LYS A 112 -8.50 31.42 -17.66
CA LYS A 112 -8.89 30.02 -17.52
C LYS A 112 -10.20 29.90 -16.77
N LYS A 113 -11.06 28.96 -17.17
CA LYS A 113 -12.46 28.89 -16.76
C LYS A 113 -12.81 27.50 -16.24
N VAL A 114 -13.41 27.45 -15.05
CA VAL A 114 -13.96 26.22 -14.47
C VAL A 114 -15.36 26.49 -13.97
N ALA A 115 -16.26 25.54 -14.16
CA ALA A 115 -17.62 25.61 -13.63
C ALA A 115 -17.90 24.45 -12.66
N ALA A 116 -18.68 24.73 -11.63
CA ALA A 116 -19.14 23.76 -10.64
C ALA A 116 -20.63 23.95 -10.37
N TRP A 117 -21.34 22.85 -10.09
CA TRP A 117 -22.79 22.88 -9.88
C TRP A 117 -23.14 23.37 -8.47
N TYR A 118 -23.96 24.41 -8.39
CA TYR A 118 -24.64 24.80 -7.16
C TYR A 118 -26.04 24.20 -7.12
N GLY A 119 -26.29 23.40 -6.08
CA GLY A 119 -27.58 22.76 -5.79
C GLY A 119 -28.17 23.15 -4.44
N GLY A 120 -27.58 24.12 -3.74
CA GLY A 120 -27.93 24.51 -2.38
C GLY A 120 -29.32 25.13 -2.21
N ASN A 121 -29.99 25.53 -3.29
CA ASN A 121 -31.40 25.99 -3.28
C ASN A 121 -31.70 27.00 -2.15
N GLY A 122 -30.90 28.07 -2.07
CA GLY A 122 -31.03 29.11 -1.05
C GLY A 122 -30.18 28.91 0.19
N THR A 123 -29.42 27.81 0.34
CA THR A 123 -28.47 27.61 1.45
C THR A 123 -27.02 27.87 1.04
N TRP A 124 -26.14 28.12 2.02
CA TRP A 124 -24.70 28.09 1.78
C TRP A 124 -24.25 26.72 1.24
N GLN A 125 -23.32 26.75 0.28
CA GLN A 125 -22.65 25.57 -0.26
C GLN A 125 -21.18 25.93 -0.55
N LYS A 126 -20.23 25.11 -0.09
CA LYS A 126 -18.83 25.16 -0.54
C LYS A 126 -18.73 24.53 -1.93
N LEU A 127 -18.16 25.27 -2.89
CA LEU A 127 -17.87 24.78 -4.23
C LEU A 127 -16.37 24.65 -4.42
N TYR A 128 -15.96 23.64 -5.18
CA TYR A 128 -14.57 23.35 -5.51
C TYR A 128 -14.38 23.40 -7.03
N PHE A 129 -13.32 24.08 -7.45
CA PHE A 129 -12.97 24.32 -8.85
C PHE A 129 -11.56 23.80 -9.10
N ASP A 130 -11.44 22.74 -9.90
CA ASP A 130 -10.17 22.11 -10.24
C ASP A 130 -9.73 22.56 -11.64
N PHE A 131 -8.58 23.23 -11.70
CA PHE A 131 -7.95 23.74 -12.92
C PHE A 131 -6.83 22.84 -13.44
N SER A 132 -6.65 21.62 -12.91
CA SER A 132 -5.54 20.73 -13.28
C SER A 132 -5.54 20.36 -14.77
N THR A 133 -6.71 20.42 -15.41
CA THR A 133 -6.88 20.13 -16.85
C THR A 133 -6.88 21.39 -17.74
N ASN A 134 -6.79 22.58 -17.15
CA ASN A 134 -6.87 23.86 -17.87
C ASN A 134 -5.52 24.34 -18.41
N GLY A 135 -4.41 23.66 -18.11
CA GLY A 135 -3.07 24.09 -18.53
C GLY A 135 -2.68 25.45 -17.94
N VAL A 136 -2.96 25.66 -16.64
CA VAL A 136 -2.66 26.90 -15.94
C VAL A 136 -1.17 27.03 -15.66
N GLU A 137 -0.55 28.08 -16.20
CA GLU A 137 0.83 28.48 -15.93
C GLU A 137 0.87 29.73 -15.03
N GLY A 138 1.77 29.74 -14.05
CA GLY A 138 1.88 30.84 -13.08
C GLY A 138 0.78 30.83 -12.01
N ASN A 139 0.65 31.99 -11.35
CA ASN A 139 -0.25 32.24 -10.23
C ASN A 139 -1.41 33.15 -10.65
N PRO A 140 -2.61 32.99 -10.09
CA PRO A 140 -3.76 33.82 -10.44
C PRO A 140 -3.59 35.26 -9.90
N THR A 141 -3.74 36.23 -10.79
CA THR A 141 -3.67 37.67 -10.47
C THR A 141 -5.05 38.32 -10.41
N GLU A 142 -6.08 37.65 -10.93
CA GLU A 142 -7.47 38.11 -10.94
C GLU A 142 -8.39 36.90 -10.83
N ILE A 143 -9.52 37.06 -10.16
CA ILE A 143 -10.63 36.10 -10.18
C ILE A 143 -11.93 36.83 -10.49
N THR A 144 -12.74 36.23 -11.37
CA THR A 144 -14.10 36.66 -11.66
C THR A 144 -15.07 35.51 -11.43
N ILE A 145 -16.15 35.77 -10.69
CA ILE A 145 -17.12 34.77 -10.28
C ILE A 145 -18.45 35.10 -10.92
N PHE A 146 -18.91 34.21 -11.78
CA PHE A 146 -20.24 34.21 -12.38
C PHE A 146 -21.11 33.22 -11.60
N PRO A 147 -22.02 33.69 -10.74
CA PRO A 147 -22.85 32.84 -9.87
C PRO A 147 -23.88 32.00 -10.65
N THR A 148 -24.05 32.26 -11.94
CA THR A 148 -24.88 31.48 -12.83
C THR A 148 -24.38 31.57 -14.27
N THR A 149 -24.49 30.48 -15.02
CA THR A 149 -24.32 30.49 -16.48
C THR A 149 -25.66 30.53 -17.23
N ASP A 150 -26.78 30.36 -16.51
CA ASP A 150 -28.11 30.43 -17.07
C ASP A 150 -28.56 31.89 -17.25
N ALA A 151 -29.55 32.11 -18.12
CA ALA A 151 -30.17 33.42 -18.28
C ALA A 151 -30.76 33.90 -16.95
N VAL A 152 -30.68 35.21 -16.71
CA VAL A 152 -31.17 35.86 -15.49
C VAL A 152 -32.41 36.66 -15.84
N ASP A 153 -33.57 36.17 -15.40
CA ASP A 153 -34.81 36.94 -15.42
C ASP A 153 -34.91 37.76 -14.12
N GLY A 154 -34.94 39.08 -14.26
CA GLY A 154 -35.04 40.02 -13.14
C GLY A 154 -33.72 40.21 -12.37
N GLU A 155 -33.83 40.52 -11.08
CA GLU A 155 -32.68 40.67 -10.18
C GLU A 155 -32.52 39.40 -9.32
N GLN A 156 -31.29 38.95 -9.09
CA GLN A 156 -30.98 37.89 -8.13
C GLN A 156 -29.92 38.37 -7.14
N THR A 157 -30.16 38.13 -5.85
CA THR A 157 -29.20 38.44 -4.78
C THR A 157 -28.33 37.22 -4.51
N ILE A 158 -27.02 37.45 -4.45
CA ILE A 158 -25.99 36.42 -4.29
C ILE A 158 -25.14 36.79 -3.09
N TYR A 159 -24.81 35.78 -2.28
CA TYR A 159 -23.86 35.92 -1.19
C TYR A 159 -22.63 35.05 -1.47
N LEU A 160 -21.45 35.62 -1.28
CA LEU A 160 -20.14 35.00 -1.56
C LEU A 160 -19.21 35.18 -0.37
N ASP A 161 -18.47 34.13 -0.04
CA ASP A 161 -17.52 34.15 1.07
C ASP A 161 -16.40 33.11 0.91
N ASP A 162 -15.39 33.19 1.78
CA ASP A 162 -14.30 32.21 1.92
C ASP A 162 -13.68 31.77 0.59
N ILE A 163 -13.25 32.73 -0.22
CA ILE A 163 -12.54 32.42 -1.47
C ILE A 163 -11.13 31.99 -1.09
N GLN A 164 -10.76 30.76 -1.45
CA GLN A 164 -9.52 30.14 -0.97
C GLN A 164 -8.82 29.38 -2.09
N ILE A 165 -7.48 29.37 -2.07
CA ILE A 165 -6.70 28.34 -2.74
C ILE A 165 -6.58 27.16 -1.77
N GLU A 166 -7.04 25.99 -2.20
CA GLU A 166 -6.91 24.76 -1.43
C GLU A 166 -5.46 24.29 -1.40
N GLU A 167 -5.02 23.68 -0.30
CA GLU A 167 -3.65 23.15 -0.21
C GLU A 167 -3.50 21.95 -1.15
N ALA A 168 -2.37 21.85 -1.87
CA ALA A 168 -2.11 20.72 -2.75
C ALA A 168 -2.04 19.39 -1.96
N PRO A 169 -2.66 18.29 -2.43
CA PRO A 169 -2.48 16.98 -1.83
C PRO A 169 -1.01 16.57 -1.97
N LYS A 170 -0.42 16.13 -0.86
CA LYS A 170 0.99 15.77 -0.76
C LYS A 170 1.16 14.38 -0.17
N VAL A 171 2.27 13.74 -0.51
CA VAL A 171 2.76 12.51 0.09
C VAL A 171 4.22 12.73 0.48
N ASN A 172 4.57 12.52 1.75
CA ASN A 172 5.93 12.71 2.25
C ASN A 172 6.48 14.10 1.84
N SER A 173 5.65 15.14 1.98
CA SER A 173 5.91 16.54 1.58
C SER A 173 6.07 16.82 0.09
N THR A 174 5.89 15.83 -0.78
CA THR A 174 5.93 16.00 -2.24
C THR A 174 4.51 16.09 -2.80
N VAL A 175 4.25 17.01 -3.73
CA VAL A 175 2.93 17.17 -4.36
C VAL A 175 2.54 15.89 -5.12
N LEU A 176 1.30 15.42 -4.92
CA LEU A 176 0.81 14.16 -5.45
C LEU A 176 0.89 14.08 -6.98
N SER A 177 0.53 15.16 -7.67
CA SER A 177 0.52 15.23 -9.14
C SER A 177 1.91 15.16 -9.77
N THR A 178 2.97 15.51 -9.03
CA THR A 178 4.36 15.47 -9.52
C THR A 178 5.02 14.11 -9.31
N ILE A 179 4.37 13.19 -8.58
CA ILE A 179 4.90 11.85 -8.34
C ILE A 179 4.63 10.98 -9.57
N THR A 180 5.68 10.35 -10.10
CA THR A 180 5.58 9.36 -11.16
C THR A 180 4.76 8.15 -10.70
N ASP A 181 3.92 7.62 -11.58
CA ASP A 181 3.18 6.39 -11.32
C ASP A 181 4.11 5.24 -10.94
N LYS A 182 3.62 4.34 -10.08
CA LYS A 182 4.35 3.15 -9.61
C LYS A 182 5.72 3.44 -8.96
N ASN A 183 5.84 4.56 -8.25
CA ASN A 183 7.10 4.96 -7.60
C ASN A 183 7.05 4.92 -6.06
N LEU A 184 5.88 5.06 -5.43
CA LEU A 184 5.77 5.09 -3.97
C LEU A 184 5.96 3.70 -3.36
N LYS A 185 6.72 3.65 -2.26
CA LYS A 185 7.03 2.46 -1.46
C LYS A 185 7.35 2.86 -0.02
N GLY A 186 7.37 1.90 0.90
CA GLY A 186 7.60 2.16 2.32
C GLY A 186 6.43 2.89 2.97
N VAL A 187 6.72 3.76 3.95
CA VAL A 187 5.68 4.52 4.65
C VAL A 187 5.27 5.74 3.83
N ILE A 188 4.01 5.77 3.43
CA ILE A 188 3.35 6.85 2.70
C ILE A 188 2.59 7.70 3.71
N LYS A 189 2.96 8.97 3.86
CA LYS A 189 2.30 9.93 4.76
C LYS A 189 1.59 11.01 3.95
N PRO A 190 0.25 10.93 3.79
CA PRO A 190 -0.53 12.00 3.19
C PRO A 190 -0.46 13.30 4.00
N SER A 191 -0.49 14.43 3.30
CA SER A 191 -0.71 15.76 3.86
C SER A 191 -1.38 16.68 2.84
N GLY A 192 -1.73 17.91 3.24
CA GLY A 192 -2.49 18.84 2.41
C GLY A 192 -3.95 18.42 2.23
N THR A 193 -4.68 19.10 1.34
CA THR A 193 -6.12 18.86 1.16
C THR A 193 -6.38 17.78 0.12
N TRP A 194 -7.09 16.71 0.52
CA TRP A 194 -7.46 15.59 -0.36
C TRP A 194 -8.94 15.65 -0.69
N LEU A 195 -9.23 15.68 -2.00
CA LEU A 195 -10.55 15.94 -2.55
C LEU A 195 -10.94 14.84 -3.54
N LYS A 196 -12.25 14.59 -3.61
CA LYS A 196 -12.87 13.93 -4.75
C LYS A 196 -14.15 14.66 -5.13
N GLY A 197 -14.44 14.74 -6.42
CA GLY A 197 -15.58 15.50 -6.91
C GLY A 197 -15.58 15.65 -8.42
N VAL A 198 -16.50 16.48 -8.89
CA VAL A 198 -16.68 16.74 -10.32
C VAL A 198 -16.86 18.24 -10.54
N CYS A 199 -16.12 18.76 -11.51
CA CYS A 199 -16.33 20.10 -12.07
C CYS A 199 -16.28 20.03 -13.60
N GLN A 200 -16.26 21.19 -14.26
CA GLN A 200 -16.21 21.29 -15.70
C GLN A 200 -15.09 22.25 -16.10
N ASN A 201 -14.15 21.79 -16.93
CA ASN A 201 -13.26 22.70 -17.65
C ASN A 201 -14.12 23.41 -18.70
N ALA A 202 -14.13 24.74 -18.63
CA ALA A 202 -15.00 25.62 -19.41
C ALA A 202 -14.20 26.59 -20.31
N ASP A 203 -12.92 26.30 -20.59
CA ASP A 203 -12.10 27.12 -21.50
C ASP A 203 -12.69 27.13 -22.92
N ASP A 204 -13.14 25.97 -23.38
CA ASP A 204 -13.75 25.72 -24.70
C ASP A 204 -15.12 25.03 -24.54
N GLU A 205 -15.42 24.05 -25.40
CA GLU A 205 -16.51 23.10 -25.17
C GLU A 205 -16.33 22.45 -23.79
N TRP A 206 -17.40 22.49 -22.99
CA TRP A 206 -17.34 22.08 -21.59
C TRP A 206 -17.04 20.60 -21.45
N LYS A 207 -15.94 20.30 -20.75
CA LYS A 207 -15.48 18.93 -20.48
C LYS A 207 -15.68 18.61 -19.02
N ARG A 208 -16.33 17.48 -18.72
CA ARG A 208 -16.45 16.96 -17.35
C ARG A 208 -15.05 16.60 -16.85
N VAL A 209 -14.70 17.11 -15.68
CA VAL A 209 -13.46 16.81 -14.97
C VAL A 209 -13.85 16.11 -13.67
N GLU A 210 -13.43 14.86 -13.54
CA GLU A 210 -13.55 14.11 -12.29
C GLU A 210 -12.17 14.07 -11.64
N TYR A 211 -12.08 14.63 -10.43
CA TYR A 211 -10.86 14.61 -9.64
C TYR A 211 -11.09 13.68 -8.44
N ASN A 212 -10.09 12.84 -8.16
CA ASN A 212 -10.11 11.91 -7.03
C ASN A 212 -8.67 11.64 -6.59
N ASP A 213 -8.23 12.34 -5.55
CA ASP A 213 -6.86 12.23 -5.06
C ASP A 213 -6.56 10.84 -4.49
N PHE A 214 -7.56 10.18 -3.88
CA PHE A 214 -7.42 8.84 -3.33
C PHE A 214 -7.09 7.82 -4.42
N THR A 215 -7.83 7.85 -5.52
CA THR A 215 -7.55 6.97 -6.68
C THR A 215 -6.23 7.35 -7.36
N THR A 216 -5.91 8.64 -7.38
CA THR A 216 -4.62 9.12 -7.90
C THR A 216 -3.46 8.55 -7.06
N LEU A 217 -3.58 8.53 -5.72
CA LEU A 217 -2.58 7.90 -4.86
C LEU A 217 -2.36 6.42 -5.21
N ALA A 218 -3.43 5.67 -5.41
CA ALA A 218 -3.31 4.26 -5.77
C ALA A 218 -2.49 4.03 -7.05
N SER A 219 -2.59 4.92 -8.05
CA SER A 219 -1.76 4.82 -9.27
C SER A 219 -0.27 5.09 -9.00
N LYS A 220 0.04 5.88 -7.97
CA LYS A 220 1.41 6.22 -7.58
C LYS A 220 2.11 5.11 -6.81
N ILE A 221 1.38 4.18 -6.20
CA ILE A 221 1.92 3.09 -5.38
C ILE A 221 2.55 2.01 -6.27
N SER A 222 3.83 1.71 -6.02
CA SER A 222 4.57 0.63 -6.68
C SER A 222 4.13 -0.75 -6.16
N ASP A 223 4.59 -1.82 -6.81
CA ASP A 223 4.33 -3.19 -6.34
C ASP A 223 5.24 -3.59 -5.16
N ASN A 224 6.11 -2.69 -4.69
CA ASN A 224 6.94 -2.93 -3.51
C ASN A 224 6.13 -2.76 -2.23
N PRO A 225 6.60 -3.32 -1.09
CA PRO A 225 5.93 -3.14 0.19
C PRO A 225 5.70 -1.67 0.53
N ALA A 226 4.48 -1.36 0.98
CA ALA A 226 4.08 -0.03 1.39
C ALA A 226 3.05 -0.08 2.53
N ASN A 227 3.00 1.02 3.30
CA ASN A 227 1.96 1.33 4.27
C ASN A 227 1.46 2.75 4.02
N ILE A 228 0.21 3.03 4.36
CA ILE A 228 -0.35 4.39 4.34
C ILE A 228 -0.63 4.80 5.78
N ASP A 229 -0.16 5.98 6.18
CA ASP A 229 -0.34 6.51 7.53
C ASP A 229 -1.20 7.78 7.46
N ILE A 230 -2.49 7.63 7.78
CA ILE A 230 -3.49 8.71 7.81
C ILE A 230 -3.85 9.11 9.25
N ARG A 231 -3.01 8.79 10.24
CA ARG A 231 -3.19 9.33 11.60
C ARG A 231 -3.19 10.86 11.54
N GLY A 232 -4.08 11.48 12.30
CA GLY A 232 -4.38 12.91 12.24
C GLY A 232 -5.43 13.31 11.21
N PHE A 233 -6.03 12.35 10.49
CA PHE A 233 -7.07 12.59 9.50
C PHE A 233 -8.32 11.75 9.76
N VAL A 234 -9.49 12.32 9.40
CA VAL A 234 -10.76 11.58 9.35
C VAL A 234 -11.04 11.23 7.89
N VAL A 235 -11.16 9.93 7.60
CA VAL A 235 -11.34 9.40 6.22
C VAL A 235 -12.42 8.34 6.20
N LYS A 236 -13.32 8.41 5.22
CA LYS A 236 -14.36 7.37 5.04
C LYS A 236 -13.74 6.06 4.54
N ALA A 237 -14.35 4.93 4.91
CA ALA A 237 -13.87 3.60 4.52
C ALA A 237 -13.74 3.39 3.00
N GLU A 238 -14.68 3.94 2.21
CA GLU A 238 -14.63 3.89 0.75
C GLU A 238 -13.39 4.59 0.17
N ASP A 239 -12.94 5.67 0.80
CA ASP A 239 -11.77 6.43 0.36
C ASP A 239 -10.47 5.77 0.80
N ILE A 240 -10.45 5.13 1.97
CA ILE A 240 -9.36 4.25 2.39
C ILE A 240 -9.15 3.11 1.38
N ASN A 241 -10.24 2.53 0.86
CA ASN A 241 -10.15 1.53 -0.20
C ASN A 241 -9.63 2.14 -1.50
N ALA A 242 -10.14 3.31 -1.90
CA ALA A 242 -9.69 4.00 -3.11
C ALA A 242 -8.19 4.33 -3.07
N MET A 243 -7.63 4.70 -1.90
CA MET A 243 -6.20 4.98 -1.71
C MET A 243 -5.28 3.81 -2.00
N ARG A 244 -5.73 2.59 -1.70
CA ARG A 244 -4.96 1.36 -1.89
C ARG A 244 -5.13 0.79 -3.29
N GLY A 245 -6.21 1.15 -3.97
CA GLY A 245 -6.64 0.51 -5.21
C GLY A 245 -6.77 -1.00 -5.02
N ASP A 246 -6.26 -1.76 -5.98
CA ASP A 246 -6.34 -3.23 -5.94
C ASP A 246 -5.32 -3.88 -4.99
N HIS A 247 -4.37 -3.12 -4.42
CA HIS A 247 -3.32 -3.68 -3.58
C HIS A 247 -3.80 -3.90 -2.14
N LYS A 248 -4.55 -4.98 -1.96
CA LYS A 248 -5.24 -5.33 -0.70
C LYS A 248 -4.32 -5.44 0.50
N ASN A 249 -3.08 -5.92 0.34
CA ASN A 249 -2.14 -6.11 1.45
C ASN A 249 -1.63 -4.81 2.12
N ILE A 250 -1.92 -3.63 1.58
CA ILE A 250 -1.46 -2.36 2.19
C ILE A 250 -2.22 -2.12 3.49
N LEU A 251 -1.46 -2.03 4.58
CA LEU A 251 -1.99 -1.57 5.87
C LEU A 251 -2.16 -0.06 5.86
N VAL A 252 -3.28 0.39 6.41
CA VAL A 252 -3.60 1.80 6.63
C VAL A 252 -3.62 2.05 8.14
N TYR A 253 -2.75 2.91 8.63
CA TYR A 253 -2.72 3.33 10.04
C TYR A 253 -3.59 4.57 10.21
N ALA A 254 -4.52 4.55 11.16
CA ALA A 254 -5.48 5.63 11.39
C ALA A 254 -5.77 5.80 12.90
N ASP A 255 -6.17 7.00 13.31
CA ASP A 255 -6.63 7.25 14.69
C ASP A 255 -8.08 6.82 14.86
N GLU A 256 -8.90 7.12 13.85
CA GLU A 256 -10.29 6.73 13.75
C GLU A 256 -10.53 6.05 12.40
N ALA A 257 -11.32 4.99 12.40
CA ALA A 257 -11.71 4.28 11.20
C ALA A 257 -13.09 3.67 11.42
N ASN A 258 -13.75 3.33 10.30
CA ASN A 258 -14.91 2.45 10.30
C ASN A 258 -14.44 1.05 10.73
N ASP A 259 -15.03 0.50 11.79
CA ASP A 259 -14.53 -0.71 12.48
C ASP A 259 -14.55 -1.98 11.60
N ASP A 260 -15.18 -1.94 10.42
CA ASP A 260 -15.27 -3.06 9.47
C ASP A 260 -14.27 -3.02 8.31
N ALA A 261 -13.47 -1.95 8.15
CA ALA A 261 -12.56 -1.83 7.01
C ALA A 261 -11.39 -2.84 7.09
N GLU A 262 -11.19 -3.63 6.02
CA GLU A 262 -10.07 -4.56 5.94
C GLU A 262 -8.73 -3.83 5.99
N ASN A 263 -7.74 -4.41 6.68
CA ASN A 263 -6.36 -3.95 6.74
C ASN A 263 -6.17 -2.51 7.25
N VAL A 264 -7.07 -2.06 8.12
CA VAL A 264 -6.93 -0.79 8.83
C VAL A 264 -6.50 -1.06 10.26
N VAL A 265 -5.41 -0.42 10.68
CA VAL A 265 -4.85 -0.51 12.04
C VAL A 265 -5.23 0.76 12.81
N LYS A 266 -6.06 0.59 13.83
CA LYS A 266 -6.60 1.64 14.72
C LYS A 266 -6.18 1.37 16.15
N GLY A 267 -5.48 2.33 16.77
CA GLY A 267 -5.03 2.19 18.17
C GLY A 267 -4.25 0.89 18.44
N GLY A 268 -3.47 0.42 17.45
CA GLY A 268 -2.73 -0.84 17.55
C GLY A 268 -3.57 -2.11 17.33
N THR A 269 -4.80 -2.01 16.84
CA THR A 269 -5.68 -3.16 16.54
C THR A 269 -6.18 -3.11 15.09
N CYS A 270 -6.30 -4.27 14.45
CA CYS A 270 -6.93 -4.47 13.14
C CYS A 270 -8.05 -5.51 13.30
N ALA A 271 -9.29 -5.14 12.94
CA ALA A 271 -10.42 -6.05 13.06
C ALA A 271 -10.28 -7.24 12.09
N ASN A 272 -10.00 -6.93 10.82
CA ASN A 272 -9.92 -7.90 9.73
C ASN A 272 -8.64 -7.69 8.91
N LEU A 273 -7.64 -8.54 9.15
CA LEU A 273 -6.41 -8.60 8.35
C LEU A 273 -6.57 -9.60 7.20
N VAL A 274 -6.59 -9.13 5.97
CA VAL A 274 -6.66 -9.93 4.75
C VAL A 274 -5.34 -9.85 3.99
N LEU A 275 -4.66 -10.97 3.86
CA LEU A 275 -3.39 -11.09 3.16
C LEU A 275 -3.56 -11.95 1.91
N ASP A 276 -2.95 -11.53 0.81
CA ASP A 276 -2.91 -12.24 -0.46
C ASP A 276 -1.47 -12.49 -0.87
N GLU A 277 -1.14 -13.74 -1.20
CA GLU A 277 0.21 -14.10 -1.61
C GLU A 277 0.67 -13.41 -2.91
N SER A 278 -0.23 -12.90 -3.75
CA SER A 278 0.11 -12.25 -5.02
C SER A 278 0.56 -10.79 -4.86
N MET A 279 0.51 -10.24 -3.65
CA MET A 279 0.79 -8.83 -3.37
C MET A 279 1.88 -8.70 -2.31
N SER A 280 2.61 -7.59 -2.34
CA SER A 280 3.64 -7.30 -1.35
C SER A 280 3.02 -7.02 0.02
N PHE A 281 3.76 -7.23 1.10
CA PHE A 281 3.29 -6.90 2.44
C PHE A 281 4.43 -6.33 3.29
N MET A 282 4.11 -5.35 4.12
CA MET A 282 4.93 -4.93 5.25
C MET A 282 4.04 -4.38 6.35
N ALA A 283 4.51 -4.52 7.59
CA ALA A 283 4.03 -3.79 8.75
C ALA A 283 5.13 -2.87 9.27
N ASN A 284 4.86 -1.56 9.30
CA ASN A 284 5.78 -0.56 9.85
C ASN A 284 5.90 -0.63 11.38
N GLU A 285 4.85 -1.06 12.05
CA GLU A 285 4.77 -1.23 13.50
C GLU A 285 3.92 -2.46 13.85
N GLY A 286 4.06 -2.97 15.08
CA GLY A 286 3.28 -4.12 15.52
C GLY A 286 1.84 -3.74 15.90
N PHE A 287 0.91 -4.67 15.70
CA PHE A 287 -0.51 -4.51 16.04
C PHE A 287 -1.18 -5.86 16.31
N LEU A 288 -2.33 -5.84 16.97
CA LEU A 288 -3.15 -7.02 17.19
C LEU A 288 -4.20 -7.16 16.07
N ALA A 289 -4.22 -8.29 15.36
CA ALA A 289 -5.27 -8.63 14.42
C ALA A 289 -6.30 -9.56 15.07
N THR A 290 -7.58 -9.16 15.08
CA THR A 290 -8.66 -9.98 15.65
C THR A 290 -8.96 -11.18 14.75
N ASN A 291 -9.19 -10.93 13.45
CA ASN A 291 -9.34 -11.94 12.43
C ASN A 291 -8.24 -11.81 11.38
N VAL A 292 -7.65 -12.93 10.98
CA VAL A 292 -6.69 -12.97 9.88
C VAL A 292 -7.16 -13.95 8.82
N THR A 293 -7.25 -13.51 7.58
CA THR A 293 -7.38 -14.36 6.38
C THR A 293 -6.10 -14.28 5.58
N LEU A 294 -5.51 -15.44 5.26
CA LEU A 294 -4.43 -15.54 4.28
C LEU A 294 -4.94 -16.32 3.06
N ASN A 295 -5.11 -15.61 1.95
CA ASN A 295 -5.43 -16.15 0.64
C ASN A 295 -4.15 -16.73 0.03
N ARG A 296 -3.91 -18.00 0.34
CA ARG A 296 -2.77 -18.75 -0.15
C ARG A 296 -3.12 -20.23 -0.21
N THR A 297 -2.81 -20.84 -1.36
CA THR A 297 -2.88 -22.28 -1.53
C THR A 297 -1.54 -22.94 -1.22
N VAL A 298 -1.58 -24.04 -0.49
CA VAL A 298 -0.47 -24.98 -0.27
C VAL A 298 -0.88 -26.38 -0.73
N ASN A 299 0.09 -27.16 -1.20
CA ASN A 299 -0.13 -28.53 -1.62
C ASN A 299 0.07 -29.51 -0.46
N ALA A 300 -0.36 -30.76 -0.63
CA ALA A 300 0.10 -31.84 0.25
C ALA A 300 1.63 -31.95 0.20
N GLY A 301 2.24 -32.36 1.31
CA GLY A 301 3.68 -32.39 1.52
C GLY A 301 4.25 -31.08 2.08
N ASN A 302 5.53 -30.87 1.84
CA ASN A 302 6.29 -29.76 2.43
C ASN A 302 6.14 -28.45 1.66
N ASN A 303 5.79 -27.38 2.37
CA ASN A 303 5.67 -26.03 1.82
C ASN A 303 6.49 -25.04 2.65
N THR A 304 7.15 -24.08 2.01
CA THR A 304 7.89 -23.03 2.73
C THR A 304 6.95 -21.88 3.11
N MET A 305 7.08 -21.38 4.32
CA MET A 305 6.23 -20.35 4.89
C MET A 305 7.07 -19.30 5.61
N CYS A 306 6.58 -18.07 5.67
CA CYS A 306 7.03 -17.02 6.56
C CYS A 306 5.81 -16.14 6.82
N LEU A 307 5.45 -15.90 8.07
CA LEU A 307 4.23 -15.18 8.46
C LEU A 307 4.58 -14.05 9.43
N PRO A 308 3.89 -12.90 9.39
CA PRO A 308 4.25 -11.75 10.20
C PRO A 308 3.74 -11.86 11.64
N PHE A 309 3.37 -13.05 12.08
CA PHE A 309 2.84 -13.33 13.41
C PHE A 309 3.18 -14.76 13.82
N TRP A 310 3.15 -15.00 15.13
CA TRP A 310 3.38 -16.31 15.73
C TRP A 310 2.34 -17.35 15.30
N VAL A 311 2.80 -18.56 15.01
CA VAL A 311 1.95 -19.72 14.67
C VAL A 311 2.49 -21.01 15.28
N ASN A 312 1.58 -21.95 15.54
CA ASN A 312 1.90 -23.34 15.87
C ASN A 312 1.32 -24.30 14.82
N LYS A 313 1.63 -25.60 14.95
CA LYS A 313 1.15 -26.63 14.00
C LYS A 313 -0.38 -26.69 13.88
N LYS A 314 -1.10 -26.47 14.99
CA LYS A 314 -2.57 -26.49 15.04
C LYS A 314 -3.17 -25.29 14.31
N ASP A 315 -2.60 -24.10 14.49
CA ASP A 315 -2.99 -22.90 13.75
C ASP A 315 -2.84 -23.11 12.25
N MET A 316 -1.71 -23.72 11.86
CA MET A 316 -1.41 -24.01 10.46
C MET A 316 -2.22 -25.17 9.91
N LYS A 317 -2.87 -26.00 10.74
CA LYS A 317 -3.47 -27.29 10.33
C LYS A 317 -2.44 -28.20 9.62
N ALA A 318 -1.20 -28.13 10.08
CA ALA A 318 -0.08 -28.88 9.53
C ALA A 318 0.22 -30.11 10.40
N GLU A 319 0.72 -31.18 9.78
CA GLU A 319 1.19 -32.38 10.48
C GLU A 319 2.45 -32.06 11.31
N SER A 320 3.34 -31.25 10.74
CA SER A 320 4.53 -30.77 11.42
C SER A 320 4.97 -29.41 10.88
N ILE A 321 5.71 -28.67 11.70
CA ILE A 321 6.42 -27.46 11.31
C ILE A 321 7.90 -27.57 11.73
N ALA A 322 8.79 -26.98 10.94
CA ALA A 322 10.23 -27.06 11.18
C ALA A 322 10.96 -25.78 10.78
N THR A 323 11.98 -25.39 11.55
CA THR A 323 12.82 -24.21 11.30
C THR A 323 14.20 -24.60 10.80
N PHE A 324 14.85 -23.71 10.08
CA PHE A 324 16.18 -23.95 9.51
C PHE A 324 17.22 -24.14 10.62
N LYS A 325 18.00 -25.24 10.53
CA LYS A 325 19.15 -25.48 11.41
C LYS A 325 20.44 -25.04 10.74
N GLU A 326 20.77 -25.70 9.65
CA GLU A 326 22.06 -25.53 8.97
C GLU A 326 22.03 -26.09 7.54
N LYS A 327 22.97 -25.60 6.74
CA LYS A 327 23.47 -26.28 5.53
C LYS A 327 24.92 -26.61 5.81
N ALA A 328 25.25 -27.88 6.01
CA ALA A 328 26.64 -28.27 6.26
C ALA A 328 27.51 -28.02 5.01
N GLU A 329 28.69 -27.40 5.20
CA GLU A 329 29.53 -26.87 4.11
C GLU A 329 29.81 -27.92 3.01
N ASN A 330 30.02 -29.18 3.40
CA ASN A 330 30.34 -30.30 2.50
C ASN A 330 29.18 -31.27 2.24
N LYS A 331 27.94 -30.95 2.63
CA LYS A 331 26.77 -31.81 2.35
C LYS A 331 25.84 -31.11 1.35
N SER A 332 25.31 -31.90 0.43
CA SER A 332 24.17 -31.50 -0.42
C SER A 332 22.83 -31.69 0.31
N VAL A 333 22.82 -31.42 1.62
CA VAL A 333 21.68 -31.64 2.52
C VAL A 333 21.47 -30.37 3.34
N VAL A 334 20.21 -29.98 3.47
CA VAL A 334 19.76 -28.84 4.27
C VAL A 334 18.89 -29.37 5.39
N THR A 335 19.29 -29.14 6.63
CA THR A 335 18.66 -29.74 7.80
C THR A 335 17.75 -28.73 8.49
N PHE A 336 16.54 -29.17 8.83
CA PHE A 336 15.54 -28.43 9.59
C PHE A 336 15.24 -29.15 10.90
N VAL A 337 14.92 -28.40 11.97
CA VAL A 337 14.50 -28.96 13.27
C VAL A 337 12.99 -28.84 13.38
N LYS A 338 12.29 -29.94 13.67
CA LYS A 338 10.86 -29.86 14.00
C LYS A 338 10.67 -29.10 15.32
N VAL A 339 9.69 -28.20 15.32
CA VAL A 339 9.37 -27.33 16.46
C VAL A 339 7.86 -27.31 16.69
N ASP A 340 7.44 -26.93 17.89
CA ASP A 340 6.01 -26.83 18.21
C ASP A 340 5.39 -25.50 17.75
N HIS A 341 6.21 -24.46 17.64
CA HIS A 341 5.79 -23.12 17.21
C HIS A 341 6.89 -22.39 16.44
N VAL A 342 6.50 -21.33 15.75
CA VAL A 342 7.38 -20.44 15.00
C VAL A 342 7.00 -19.00 15.32
N GLU A 343 8.00 -18.20 15.70
CA GLU A 343 7.87 -16.77 15.96
C GLU A 343 7.56 -15.98 14.68
N ALA A 344 7.04 -14.77 14.84
CA ALA A 344 6.78 -13.86 13.72
C ALA A 344 8.05 -13.61 12.89
N ASN A 345 7.90 -13.43 11.58
CA ASN A 345 8.97 -13.17 10.61
C ASN A 345 10.02 -14.29 10.46
N VAL A 346 9.89 -15.41 11.18
CA VAL A 346 10.81 -16.55 11.04
C VAL A 346 10.33 -17.46 9.91
N PRO A 347 11.17 -17.74 8.89
CA PRO A 347 10.81 -18.67 7.83
C PRO A 347 10.88 -20.13 8.31
N PHE A 348 9.91 -20.94 7.88
CA PHE A 348 9.75 -22.34 8.29
C PHE A 348 9.22 -23.22 7.14
N ILE A 349 9.27 -24.53 7.33
CA ILE A 349 8.57 -25.52 6.49
C ILE A 349 7.36 -26.03 7.27
N ALA A 350 6.22 -26.13 6.59
CA ALA A 350 5.02 -26.80 7.09
C ALA A 350 4.70 -28.01 6.19
N ASN A 351 4.45 -29.15 6.81
CA ASN A 351 4.03 -30.37 6.13
C ASN A 351 2.51 -30.56 6.25
N TYR A 352 1.84 -30.84 5.14
CA TYR A 352 0.39 -31.04 5.10
C TYR A 352 0.04 -32.42 4.53
N ASN A 353 -0.94 -33.10 5.12
CA ASN A 353 -1.46 -34.35 4.57
C ASN A 353 -2.27 -34.10 3.29
N GLU A 354 -2.97 -32.96 3.21
CA GLU A 354 -3.82 -32.56 2.10
C GLU A 354 -3.58 -31.09 1.74
N ALA A 355 -4.01 -30.67 0.55
CA ALA A 355 -3.91 -29.27 0.15
C ALA A 355 -4.81 -28.38 1.02
N VAL A 356 -4.34 -27.16 1.31
CA VAL A 356 -5.12 -26.12 2.01
C VAL A 356 -5.17 -24.89 1.11
N THR A 357 -6.36 -24.37 0.84
CA THR A 357 -6.57 -23.29 -0.14
C THR A 357 -6.64 -21.90 0.49
N LYS A 358 -6.87 -21.82 1.80
CA LYS A 358 -6.97 -20.58 2.56
C LYS A 358 -6.73 -20.87 4.04
N PHE A 359 -6.13 -19.91 4.73
CA PHE A 359 -5.95 -19.95 6.18
C PHE A 359 -6.77 -18.88 6.88
N THR A 360 -7.27 -19.22 8.06
CA THR A 360 -8.00 -18.31 8.94
C THR A 360 -7.42 -18.43 10.34
N PHE A 361 -7.08 -17.30 10.95
CA PHE A 361 -6.55 -17.24 12.31
C PHE A 361 -7.34 -16.22 13.13
N ALA A 362 -7.29 -16.37 14.45
CA ALA A 362 -7.84 -15.42 15.39
C ALA A 362 -6.74 -14.90 16.33
N ASN A 363 -6.87 -13.64 16.76
CA ASN A 363 -6.05 -13.01 17.80
C ASN A 363 -4.54 -13.15 17.56
N LYS A 364 -4.06 -12.58 16.45
CA LYS A 364 -2.65 -12.65 16.06
C LYS A 364 -1.94 -11.32 16.28
N GLY A 365 -0.89 -11.33 17.10
CA GLY A 365 0.04 -10.21 17.20
C GLY A 365 0.90 -10.16 15.95
N VAL A 366 0.63 -9.20 15.07
CA VAL A 366 1.43 -8.92 13.88
C VAL A 366 2.64 -8.12 14.31
N ALA A 367 3.83 -8.63 14.01
CA ALA A 367 5.09 -7.94 14.26
C ALA A 367 5.42 -6.98 13.12
N LYS A 368 6.17 -5.93 13.46
CA LYS A 368 6.86 -5.10 12.47
C LYS A 368 7.67 -5.99 11.54
N THR A 369 7.67 -5.70 10.24
CA THR A 369 8.41 -6.48 9.25
C THR A 369 9.90 -6.19 9.33
N GLU A 370 10.64 -7.12 9.92
CA GLU A 370 12.10 -7.09 10.01
C GLU A 370 12.65 -8.50 10.22
N GLY A 371 13.90 -8.73 9.82
CA GLY A 371 14.61 -9.98 10.12
C GLY A 371 13.98 -11.25 9.52
N LEU A 372 13.80 -11.32 8.20
CA LEU A 372 13.21 -12.47 7.51
C LEU A 372 14.15 -13.69 7.34
N GLY A 373 15.16 -13.84 8.19
CA GLY A 373 16.19 -14.87 8.06
C GLY A 373 17.37 -14.47 7.17
N LYS A 374 18.44 -15.30 7.19
CA LYS A 374 19.72 -15.04 6.48
C LYS A 374 20.04 -16.08 5.41
N THR A 375 19.98 -17.37 5.75
CA THR A 375 20.28 -18.47 4.83
C THR A 375 18.99 -19.07 4.28
N PHE A 376 18.06 -19.43 5.16
CA PHE A 376 16.67 -19.65 4.78
C PHE A 376 15.94 -18.34 5.00
N VAL A 377 15.49 -17.73 3.91
CA VAL A 377 15.02 -16.35 3.87
C VAL A 377 13.56 -16.33 3.47
N GLY A 378 12.73 -15.75 4.32
CA GLY A 378 11.33 -15.43 4.04
C GLY A 378 11.20 -14.24 3.10
N THR A 379 10.08 -14.17 2.39
CA THR A 379 9.74 -13.01 1.56
C THR A 379 8.27 -12.64 1.73
N TYR A 380 8.01 -11.35 1.91
CA TYR A 380 6.66 -10.76 1.83
C TYR A 380 6.42 -10.05 0.51
N THR A 381 7.32 -10.18 -0.45
CA THR A 381 7.26 -9.53 -1.75
C THR A 381 7.30 -10.58 -2.85
N PRO A 382 6.31 -10.61 -3.77
CA PRO A 382 6.43 -11.37 -5.00
C PRO A 382 7.60 -10.85 -5.84
N GLY A 383 8.28 -11.74 -6.55
CA GLY A 383 9.38 -11.32 -7.41
C GLY A 383 10.27 -12.44 -7.90
N SER A 384 11.45 -12.04 -8.40
CA SER A 384 12.43 -12.97 -8.95
C SER A 384 12.98 -13.94 -7.90
N ALA A 385 12.96 -15.22 -8.27
CA ALA A 385 13.62 -16.31 -7.57
C ALA A 385 14.89 -16.79 -8.30
N LYS A 386 15.40 -16.01 -9.27
CA LYS A 386 16.65 -16.32 -9.98
C LYS A 386 17.80 -16.50 -8.99
N GLY A 387 18.50 -17.63 -9.08
CA GLY A 387 19.65 -17.94 -8.27
C GLY A 387 19.34 -18.40 -6.84
N LYS A 388 18.10 -18.24 -6.37
CA LYS A 388 17.61 -18.69 -5.06
C LYS A 388 17.16 -20.14 -5.14
N TYR A 389 17.25 -20.90 -4.06
CA TYR A 389 16.82 -22.30 -4.06
C TYR A 389 15.43 -22.46 -3.45
N GLY A 390 14.46 -22.83 -4.29
CA GLY A 390 13.08 -23.08 -3.89
C GLY A 390 12.85 -24.56 -3.59
N LEU A 391 11.97 -24.84 -2.63
CA LEU A 391 11.55 -26.21 -2.31
C LEU A 391 10.66 -26.78 -3.41
N THR A 392 10.93 -28.01 -3.82
CA THR A 392 10.17 -28.74 -4.85
C THR A 392 9.34 -29.86 -4.22
N ALA A 393 8.38 -30.39 -4.98
CA ALA A 393 7.54 -31.52 -4.55
C ALA A 393 8.34 -32.80 -4.23
N ASN A 394 9.56 -32.92 -4.76
CA ASN A 394 10.45 -34.06 -4.49
C ASN A 394 11.24 -33.91 -3.18
N ASN A 395 10.85 -32.99 -2.30
CA ASN A 395 11.57 -32.68 -1.05
C ASN A 395 13.06 -32.34 -1.30
N THR A 396 13.30 -31.55 -2.34
CA THR A 396 14.62 -31.01 -2.65
C THR A 396 14.54 -29.52 -2.92
N PHE A 397 15.58 -28.79 -2.55
CA PHE A 397 15.76 -27.39 -2.93
C PHE A 397 16.49 -27.29 -4.25
N GLN A 398 15.91 -26.60 -5.23
CA GLN A 398 16.48 -26.44 -6.56
C GLN A 398 16.73 -24.98 -6.89
N LYS A 399 17.87 -24.69 -7.51
CA LYS A 399 18.25 -23.33 -7.90
C LYS A 399 17.33 -22.80 -9.00
N GLY A 400 16.69 -21.66 -8.76
CA GLY A 400 15.83 -20.99 -9.72
C GLY A 400 16.60 -20.44 -10.91
N GLY A 401 16.09 -20.72 -12.12
CA GLY A 401 16.57 -20.12 -13.37
C GLY A 401 16.15 -18.66 -13.55
N VAL A 402 16.43 -18.10 -14.73
CA VAL A 402 16.13 -16.68 -15.05
C VAL A 402 14.65 -16.31 -14.96
N SER A 403 13.76 -17.25 -15.22
CA SER A 403 12.30 -17.09 -15.17
C SER A 403 11.67 -17.54 -13.85
N ALA A 404 12.48 -18.01 -12.89
CA ALA A 404 11.95 -18.46 -11.61
C ALA A 404 11.38 -17.29 -10.83
N THR A 405 10.20 -17.47 -10.26
CA THR A 405 9.50 -16.48 -9.46
C THR A 405 9.06 -17.08 -8.13
N THR A 406 8.82 -16.20 -7.16
CA THR A 406 8.18 -16.53 -5.88
C THR A 406 7.07 -15.52 -5.63
N LYS A 407 6.04 -15.93 -4.88
CA LYS A 407 5.07 -14.99 -4.32
C LYS A 407 5.35 -14.72 -2.84
N ALA A 408 4.56 -13.84 -2.23
CA ALA A 408 4.70 -13.47 -0.83
C ALA A 408 4.43 -14.64 0.14
N PHE A 409 4.83 -14.43 1.39
CA PHE A 409 4.73 -15.32 2.55
C PHE A 409 5.50 -16.65 2.41
N ARG A 410 6.38 -16.78 1.42
CA ARG A 410 7.20 -17.98 1.17
C ARG A 410 8.60 -17.81 1.74
N ALA A 411 9.38 -18.88 1.69
CA ALA A 411 10.81 -18.83 1.94
C ALA A 411 11.62 -19.61 0.90
N PHE A 412 12.88 -19.25 0.73
CA PHE A 412 13.85 -19.89 -0.14
C PHE A 412 15.22 -19.93 0.54
N LEU A 413 16.15 -20.74 0.04
CA LEU A 413 17.54 -20.66 0.48
C LEU A 413 18.31 -19.66 -0.39
N GLU A 414 19.06 -18.80 0.27
CA GLU A 414 20.03 -17.90 -0.34
C GLU A 414 21.43 -18.34 0.11
N LEU A 415 22.21 -18.82 -0.84
CA LEU A 415 23.54 -19.38 -0.60
C LEU A 415 24.60 -18.52 -1.31
N PRO A 416 25.83 -18.43 -0.77
CA PRO A 416 26.91 -17.67 -1.39
C PRO A 416 27.17 -18.08 -2.85
N GLU A 417 27.59 -17.11 -3.66
CA GLU A 417 28.02 -17.34 -5.03
C GLU A 417 29.14 -18.40 -5.07
N GLY A 418 29.05 -19.33 -6.02
CA GLY A 418 29.99 -20.46 -6.13
C GLY A 418 29.52 -21.79 -5.53
N ASN A 419 28.40 -21.85 -4.79
CA ASN A 419 27.75 -23.14 -4.49
C ASN A 419 27.27 -23.80 -5.80
N GLY A 420 27.99 -24.85 -6.23
CA GLY A 420 27.80 -25.53 -7.52
C GLY A 420 26.74 -26.63 -7.55
N ALA A 421 26.15 -26.99 -6.40
CA ALA A 421 25.09 -27.99 -6.35
C ALA A 421 23.80 -27.44 -6.97
N LYS A 422 23.28 -28.07 -8.03
CA LYS A 422 22.01 -27.67 -8.66
C LYS A 422 20.80 -27.98 -7.78
N THR A 423 20.94 -28.98 -6.92
CA THR A 423 19.87 -29.54 -6.07
C THR A 423 20.44 -29.88 -4.70
N LEU A 424 19.68 -29.61 -3.64
CA LEU A 424 19.99 -29.96 -2.25
C LEU A 424 18.84 -30.78 -1.67
N SER A 425 19.15 -31.84 -0.92
CA SER A 425 18.15 -32.68 -0.26
C SER A 425 17.64 -32.01 1.01
N LEU A 426 16.35 -32.18 1.31
CA LEU A 426 15.74 -31.76 2.57
C LEU A 426 15.86 -32.86 3.62
N ASP A 427 16.28 -32.48 4.82
CA ASP A 427 16.37 -33.37 5.99
C ASP A 427 15.70 -32.74 7.21
N PHE A 428 15.13 -33.58 8.08
CA PHE A 428 14.45 -33.16 9.31
C PHE A 428 14.99 -33.93 10.51
N ILE A 429 15.19 -33.22 11.62
CA ILE A 429 15.50 -33.81 12.92
C ILE A 429 14.45 -33.43 13.96
N ASP A 430 14.24 -34.30 14.94
CA ASP A 430 13.34 -34.07 16.07
C ASP A 430 14.16 -33.51 17.26
N GLY A 431 14.24 -32.18 17.41
CA GLY A 431 14.94 -31.53 18.53
C GLY A 431 16.47 -31.47 18.44
N GLU A 432 17.15 -31.24 19.58
CA GLU A 432 18.61 -31.35 19.64
C GLU A 432 19.02 -32.75 19.21
N SER A 433 19.83 -32.80 18.15
CA SER A 433 20.50 -34.00 17.69
C SER A 433 21.22 -34.65 18.87
N THR A 434 20.73 -35.78 19.37
CA THR A 434 21.65 -36.82 19.85
C THR A 434 22.51 -37.17 18.65
N GLY A 435 23.72 -36.64 18.62
CA GLY A 435 24.67 -36.92 17.55
C GLY A 435 24.77 -38.43 17.38
N ILE A 436 24.50 -38.92 16.18
CA ILE A 436 25.11 -40.17 15.76
C ILE A 436 26.56 -39.79 15.46
N GLU A 437 27.38 -39.80 16.51
CA GLU A 437 28.80 -40.04 16.33
C GLU A 437 28.93 -41.49 15.87
N ASP A 438 29.45 -41.64 14.67
CA ASP A 438 29.78 -42.90 14.02
C ASP A 438 28.61 -43.75 13.52
N ALA A 439 28.75 -44.17 12.26
CA ALA A 439 27.99 -45.28 11.73
C ALA A 439 28.34 -46.51 12.57
N THR A 440 27.42 -46.97 13.42
CA THR A 440 27.48 -48.34 13.90
C THR A 440 27.21 -49.23 12.69
N ILE A 441 28.27 -49.59 11.95
CA ILE A 441 28.18 -50.59 10.90
C ILE A 441 27.99 -51.93 11.61
N SER A 442 26.76 -52.24 11.99
CA SER A 442 26.37 -53.59 12.36
C SER A 442 26.42 -54.43 11.09
N PHE A 443 27.53 -55.11 10.83
CA PHE A 443 27.54 -56.25 9.91
C PHE A 443 26.76 -57.39 10.55
N GLY A 444 25.44 -57.34 10.41
CA GLY A 444 24.53 -58.47 10.61
C GLY A 444 24.63 -59.49 9.47
N ASN A 445 25.85 -59.87 9.07
CA ASN A 445 26.09 -61.06 8.25
C ASN A 445 27.54 -61.53 8.40
N LYS A 446 27.68 -62.79 8.82
CA LYS A 446 28.91 -63.49 9.27
C LYS A 446 29.89 -63.82 8.13
N GLY A 447 30.43 -62.81 7.45
CA GLY A 447 31.44 -63.03 6.43
C GLY A 447 32.40 -61.85 6.24
N VAL A 448 33.69 -62.16 6.12
CA VAL A 448 34.79 -61.24 5.79
C VAL A 448 34.75 -60.92 4.30
N LYS A 449 34.78 -59.63 3.95
CA LYS A 449 34.93 -59.15 2.57
C LYS A 449 36.32 -58.54 2.38
N VAL A 450 36.96 -58.87 1.27
CA VAL A 450 38.30 -58.41 0.89
C VAL A 450 38.18 -57.52 -0.33
N TYR A 451 38.76 -56.33 -0.28
CA TYR A 451 38.76 -55.40 -1.40
C TYR A 451 40.19 -55.09 -1.87
N SER A 452 40.35 -54.72 -3.14
CA SER A 452 41.59 -54.12 -3.64
C SER A 452 41.75 -52.69 -3.14
N LEU A 453 42.93 -52.09 -3.34
CA LEU A 453 43.17 -50.68 -3.04
C LEU A 453 42.31 -49.72 -3.88
N GLN A 454 41.75 -50.21 -4.99
CA GLN A 454 40.81 -49.49 -5.86
C GLN A 454 39.34 -49.74 -5.47
N GLY A 455 39.07 -50.46 -4.37
CA GLY A 455 37.72 -50.68 -3.84
C GLY A 455 36.93 -51.79 -4.53
N ASN A 456 37.55 -52.59 -5.39
CA ASN A 456 36.88 -53.74 -6.02
C ASN A 456 36.82 -54.91 -5.04
N LEU A 457 35.67 -55.59 -4.94
CA LEU A 457 35.55 -56.81 -4.12
C LEU A 457 36.37 -57.93 -4.76
N ILE A 458 37.31 -58.49 -4.01
CA ILE A 458 38.25 -59.53 -4.45
C ILE A 458 37.84 -60.91 -3.92
N ALA A 459 37.38 -61.00 -2.67
CA ALA A 459 36.98 -62.27 -2.07
C ALA A 459 35.97 -62.06 -0.93
N THR A 460 35.24 -63.12 -0.62
CA THR A 460 34.38 -63.23 0.56
C THR A 460 34.61 -64.57 1.26
N ALA A 461 34.75 -64.58 2.57
CA ALA A 461 34.92 -65.80 3.39
C ALA A 461 34.09 -65.71 4.66
N SER A 462 33.83 -66.82 5.35
CA SER A 462 33.04 -66.82 6.60
C SER A 462 33.85 -66.27 7.78
N SER A 463 35.18 -66.39 7.73
CA SER A 463 36.12 -65.91 8.74
C SER A 463 37.47 -65.50 8.13
N MET A 464 38.30 -64.79 8.89
CA MET A 464 39.65 -64.39 8.43
C MET A 464 40.55 -65.61 8.17
N SER A 465 40.36 -66.69 8.92
CA SER A 465 41.14 -67.93 8.82
C SER A 465 40.87 -68.71 7.55
N GLU A 466 39.75 -68.45 6.89
CA GLU A 466 39.33 -69.08 5.62
C GLU A 466 39.78 -68.27 4.39
N LEU A 467 40.49 -67.16 4.58
CA LEU A 467 40.96 -66.33 3.46
C LEU A 467 42.22 -66.93 2.83
N HIS A 468 42.08 -67.40 1.60
CA HIS A 468 43.18 -67.79 0.73
C HIS A 468 43.45 -66.67 -0.29
N LEU A 469 44.33 -65.74 0.09
CA LEU A 469 44.74 -64.62 -0.76
C LEU A 469 46.22 -64.78 -1.16
N ASN A 470 46.54 -64.41 -2.39
CA ASN A 470 47.93 -64.30 -2.82
C ASN A 470 48.63 -63.14 -2.09
N ASN A 471 49.96 -63.20 -2.01
CA ASN A 471 50.79 -62.15 -1.43
C ASN A 471 50.46 -60.78 -2.04
N GLY A 472 50.18 -59.80 -1.20
CA GLY A 472 49.68 -58.51 -1.65
C GLY A 472 49.08 -57.66 -0.55
N ILE A 473 48.55 -56.50 -0.94
CA ILE A 473 47.94 -55.52 -0.04
C ILE A 473 46.45 -55.44 -0.33
N TYR A 474 45.63 -55.65 0.70
CA TYR A 474 44.17 -55.66 0.60
C TYR A 474 43.52 -54.76 1.65
N ILE A 475 42.25 -54.41 1.43
CA ILE A 475 41.40 -53.79 2.43
C ILE A 475 40.49 -54.89 2.99
N ILE A 476 40.66 -55.22 4.26
CA ILE A 476 39.90 -56.26 4.96
C ILE A 476 39.42 -55.67 6.27
N ASN A 477 38.11 -55.75 6.56
CA ASN A 477 37.50 -55.12 7.75
C ASN A 477 37.96 -53.67 7.95
N ASN A 478 37.95 -52.89 6.86
CA ASN A 478 38.36 -51.48 6.81
C ASN A 478 39.81 -51.18 7.20
N LYS A 479 40.68 -52.20 7.26
CA LYS A 479 42.13 -52.03 7.48
C LYS A 479 42.91 -52.49 6.26
N LYS A 480 44.01 -51.79 6.00
CA LYS A 480 45.01 -52.20 5.01
C LYS A 480 45.83 -53.36 5.60
N VAL A 481 45.69 -54.55 5.02
CA VAL A 481 46.36 -55.77 5.45
C VAL A 481 47.37 -56.19 4.38
N ILE A 482 48.59 -56.54 4.82
CA ILE A 482 49.62 -57.10 3.94
C ILE A 482 49.62 -58.62 4.16
N ILE A 483 49.32 -59.38 3.11
CA ILE A 483 49.46 -60.83 3.07
C ILE A 483 50.84 -61.13 2.48
N LYS A 484 51.63 -61.94 3.19
CA LYS A 484 53.01 -62.30 2.86
C LYS A 484 53.16 -63.78 2.59
#